data_AF-A0A7W8PL97-F1
#
_entry.id   AF-A0A7W8PL97-F1
#
_cell.length_a   1.000
_cell.length_b   1.000
_cell.length_c   1.000
_cell.angle_alpha   90.00
_cell.angle_beta   90.00
_cell.angle_gamma   90.00
#
_symmetry.space_group_name_H-M   'P 1'
#
loop_
_entity.id
_entity.type
_entity.pdbx_description
1 polymer ?
#
loop_
_entity_poly.entity_id
_entity_poly.type
_entity_poly.pdbx_seq_one_letter_code
_entity_poly.pdbx_strand_id
1 'polypeptide(L)'
;MSSPENLQERANALRLYGLLAHWPDLTDAGWVAPLLQWEEDERARRSLERRIRDAHLGSFKPLCDFDWAWPTRCDRATVEELMSLEFVRDTANVVLIGPNGVGKSTLALNLAYQALVNGHTALFTTAGQMLGELAALDS
;
A
#
# COMPACT_ATOMS: atom_id res chain seq x y z
N MET A 1 3.66 16.82 18.92
CA MET A 1 5.02 17.41 18.90
C MET A 1 6.00 16.25 18.92
N SER A 2 6.17 15.64 17.76
CA SER A 2 7.07 14.51 17.54
C SER A 2 8.50 15.00 17.79
N SER A 3 9.27 14.29 18.62
CA SER A 3 10.66 14.64 18.90
C SER A 3 11.44 14.88 17.60
N PRO A 4 12.49 15.72 17.62
CA PRO A 4 13.46 15.77 16.54
C PRO A 4 14.11 14.39 16.42
N GLU A 5 13.48 13.51 15.66
CA GLU A 5 14.08 12.30 15.13
C GLU A 5 15.40 12.72 14.51
N ASN A 6 16.44 12.01 14.92
CA ASN A 6 17.82 12.32 14.58
C ASN A 6 17.92 12.51 13.05
N LEU A 7 18.14 13.76 12.60
CA LEU A 7 18.18 14.08 11.17
C LEU A 7 19.24 13.24 10.45
N GLN A 8 20.27 12.78 11.17
CA GLN A 8 21.32 11.90 10.66
C GLN A 8 20.80 10.48 10.40
N GLU A 9 19.91 9.97 11.26
CA GLU A 9 19.24 8.67 11.06
C GLU A 9 18.30 8.74 9.85
N ARG A 10 17.57 9.84 9.69
CA ARG A 10 16.72 10.09 8.50
C ARG A 10 17.57 10.15 7.22
N ALA A 11 18.67 10.89 7.23
CA ALA A 11 19.61 10.93 6.12
C ALA A 11 20.22 9.55 5.80
N ASN A 12 20.46 8.73 6.83
CA ASN A 12 20.92 7.33 6.69
C ASN A 12 19.85 6.44 6.05
N ALA A 13 18.61 6.51 6.53
CA ALA A 13 17.47 5.79 5.95
C ALA A 13 17.25 6.16 4.47
N LEU A 14 17.45 7.44 4.14
CA LEU A 14 17.40 7.95 2.77
C LEU A 14 18.65 7.62 1.93
N ARG A 15 19.71 7.07 2.52
CA ARG A 15 21.00 6.78 1.87
C ARG A 15 21.63 8.01 1.22
N LEU A 16 21.49 9.18 1.84
CA LEU A 16 22.08 10.44 1.36
C LEU A 16 23.55 10.53 1.79
N TYR A 17 24.40 9.65 1.24
CA TYR A 17 25.79 9.50 1.70
C TYR A 17 26.64 10.77 1.58
N GLY A 18 26.38 11.61 0.57
CA GLY A 18 27.04 12.92 0.47
C GLY A 18 26.68 13.85 1.63
N LEU A 19 25.40 13.90 2.01
CA LEU A 19 24.94 14.67 3.17
C LEU A 19 25.57 14.14 4.47
N LEU A 20 25.65 12.81 4.61
CA LEU A 20 26.27 12.16 5.78
C LEU A 20 27.78 12.40 5.88
N ALA A 21 28.49 12.41 4.75
CA ALA A 21 29.94 12.66 4.73
C ALA A 21 30.30 14.09 5.18
N HIS A 22 29.37 15.03 5.00
CA HIS A 22 29.51 16.44 5.38
C HIS A 22 28.65 16.82 6.58
N TRP A 23 28.20 15.85 7.39
CA TRP A 23 27.28 16.09 8.50
C TRP A 23 27.72 17.20 9.48
N PRO A 24 29.01 17.29 9.89
CA PRO A 24 29.46 18.35 10.80
C PRO A 24 29.18 19.77 10.26
N ASP A 25 29.25 19.96 8.94
CA ASP A 25 29.03 21.24 8.25
C ASP A 25 27.53 21.62 8.19
N LEU A 26 26.65 20.69 8.52
CA LEU A 26 25.19 20.79 8.36
C LEU A 26 24.43 20.92 9.69
N THR A 27 25.13 20.83 10.82
CA THR A 27 24.53 20.76 12.17
C THR A 27 23.58 21.93 12.47
N ASP A 28 23.92 23.14 12.00
CA ASP A 28 23.13 24.37 12.23
C ASP A 28 22.29 24.79 11.01
N ALA A 29 22.27 23.97 9.96
CA ALA A 29 21.59 24.28 8.72
C ALA A 29 20.07 24.02 8.84
N GLY A 30 19.29 25.09 9.03
CA GLY A 30 17.82 25.02 9.13
C GLY A 30 17.10 24.46 7.90
N TRP A 31 17.79 24.32 6.76
CA TRP A 31 17.24 23.73 5.54
C TRP A 31 17.34 22.19 5.48
N VAL A 32 18.12 21.56 6.35
CA VAL A 32 18.34 20.10 6.32
C VAL A 32 17.05 19.34 6.62
N ALA A 33 16.33 19.74 7.68
CA ALA A 33 15.07 19.10 8.05
C ALA A 33 14.00 19.14 6.92
N PRO A 34 13.69 20.29 6.29
CA PRO A 34 12.73 20.31 5.18
C PRO A 34 13.24 19.57 3.94
N LEU A 35 14.55 19.57 3.65
CA LEU A 35 15.12 18.79 2.55
C LEU A 35 14.89 17.27 2.73
N LEU A 36 15.15 16.76 3.94
CA LEU A 36 14.91 15.35 4.26
C LEU A 36 13.42 15.01 4.14
N GLN A 37 12.55 15.91 4.60
CA GLN A 37 11.11 15.73 4.47
C GLN A 37 10.66 15.63 3.02
N TRP A 38 11.13 16.53 2.14
CA TRP A 38 10.77 16.50 0.72
C TRP A 38 11.20 15.18 0.05
N GLU A 39 12.38 14.68 0.36
CA GLU A 39 12.88 13.42 -0.19
C GLU A 39 12.09 12.22 0.33
N GLU A 40 11.73 12.19 1.62
CA GLU A 40 10.84 11.17 2.20
C GLU A 40 9.48 11.15 1.50
N ASP A 41 8.84 12.31 1.38
CA ASP A 41 7.53 12.48 0.76
C ASP A 41 7.55 12.05 -0.72
N GLU A 42 8.55 12.50 -1.48
CA GLU A 42 8.66 12.20 -2.90
C GLU A 42 8.96 10.71 -3.14
N ARG A 43 9.79 10.08 -2.29
CA ARG A 43 10.01 8.63 -2.35
C ARG A 43 8.76 7.84 -2.00
N ALA A 44 8.05 8.23 -0.94
CA ALA A 44 6.81 7.59 -0.55
C ALA A 44 5.77 7.67 -1.68
N ARG A 45 5.62 8.85 -2.29
CA ARG A 45 4.74 9.09 -3.44
C ARG A 45 5.10 8.20 -4.64
N ARG A 46 6.35 8.25 -5.10
CA ARG A 46 6.81 7.43 -6.24
C ARG A 46 6.67 5.93 -5.99
N SER A 47 6.95 5.51 -4.75
CA SER A 47 6.83 4.12 -4.33
C SER A 47 5.36 3.65 -4.38
N LEU A 48 4.42 4.48 -3.92
CA LEU A 48 2.99 4.21 -4.01
C LEU A 48 2.48 4.23 -5.46
N GLU A 49 2.85 5.22 -6.27
CA GLU A 49 2.48 5.32 -7.69
C GLU A 49 2.94 4.08 -8.47
N ARG A 50 4.17 3.62 -8.22
CA ARG A 50 4.68 2.37 -8.78
C ARG A 50 3.81 1.19 -8.37
N ARG A 51 3.57 1.02 -7.07
CA ARG A 51 2.73 -0.06 -6.54
C ARG A 51 1.32 -0.07 -7.15
N ILE A 52 0.67 1.10 -7.27
CA ILE A 52 -0.66 1.23 -7.87
C ILE A 52 -0.66 0.81 -9.33
N ARG A 53 0.33 1.28 -10.11
CA ARG A 53 0.45 0.92 -11.52
C ARG A 53 0.67 -0.59 -11.70
N ASP A 54 1.56 -1.17 -10.90
CA ASP A 54 1.93 -2.59 -11.01
C ASP A 54 0.82 -3.52 -10.47
N ALA A 55 -0.14 -3.01 -9.69
CA ALA A 55 -1.21 -3.79 -9.07
C ALA A 55 -2.43 -4.07 -9.97
N HIS A 56 -2.55 -3.41 -11.11
CA HIS A 56 -3.64 -3.63 -12.08
C HIS A 56 -5.06 -3.48 -11.50
N LEU A 57 -5.27 -2.56 -10.54
CA LEU A 57 -6.56 -2.40 -9.86
C LEU A 57 -7.70 -1.86 -10.77
N GLY A 58 -7.36 -1.13 -11.83
CA GLY A 58 -8.35 -0.43 -12.66
C GLY A 58 -9.17 0.59 -11.88
N SER A 59 -10.34 0.95 -12.41
CA SER A 59 -11.31 1.81 -11.70
C SER A 59 -12.18 0.98 -10.77
N PHE A 60 -12.34 1.42 -9.53
CA PHE A 60 -13.21 0.76 -8.55
C PHE A 60 -13.92 1.76 -7.65
N LYS A 61 -15.04 1.32 -7.07
CA LYS A 61 -15.81 2.09 -6.10
C LYS A 61 -15.08 2.08 -4.75
N PRO A 62 -14.76 3.24 -4.15
CA PRO A 62 -14.10 3.26 -2.85
C PRO A 62 -15.01 2.70 -1.76
N LEU A 63 -14.40 2.14 -0.72
CA LEU A 63 -15.12 1.46 0.36
C LEU A 63 -16.06 2.40 1.11
N CYS A 64 -15.73 3.70 1.21
CA CYS A 64 -16.60 4.71 1.83
C CYS A 64 -17.95 4.85 1.13
N ASP A 65 -18.00 4.57 -0.18
CA ASP A 65 -19.22 4.65 -0.96
C ASP A 65 -19.95 3.29 -1.00
N PHE A 66 -19.34 2.22 -0.48
CA PHE A 66 -19.91 0.88 -0.50
C PHE A 66 -21.28 0.85 0.17
N ASP A 67 -22.27 0.26 -0.50
CA ASP A 67 -23.62 0.17 0.05
C ASP A 67 -23.69 -1.00 1.02
N TRP A 68 -23.66 -0.72 2.32
CA TRP A 68 -23.74 -1.76 3.34
C TRP A 68 -25.16 -2.30 3.56
N ALA A 69 -26.18 -1.65 3.00
CA ALA A 69 -27.55 -2.18 3.01
C ALA A 69 -27.76 -3.29 1.98
N TRP A 70 -26.81 -3.48 1.06
CA TRP A 70 -26.84 -4.49 0.01
C TRP A 70 -25.46 -5.14 -0.16
N PRO A 71 -25.28 -6.46 0.04
CA PRO A 71 -26.28 -7.51 0.23
C PRO A 71 -26.78 -7.64 1.67
N THR A 72 -27.94 -8.28 1.86
CA THR A 72 -28.59 -8.49 3.18
C THR A 72 -27.77 -9.30 4.19
N ARG A 73 -26.71 -9.99 3.74
CA ARG A 73 -25.74 -10.67 4.61
C ARG A 73 -24.33 -10.30 4.16
N CYS A 74 -23.78 -9.26 4.78
CA CYS A 74 -22.37 -8.91 4.73
C CYS A 74 -21.96 -8.49 6.13
N ASP A 75 -20.98 -9.17 6.71
CA ASP A 75 -20.44 -8.77 8.00
C ASP A 75 -19.48 -7.60 7.80
N ARG A 76 -20.00 -6.39 8.00
CA ARG A 76 -19.24 -5.16 7.89
C ARG A 76 -18.06 -5.13 8.86
N ALA A 77 -18.22 -5.64 10.08
CA ALA A 77 -17.17 -5.62 11.09
C ALA A 77 -15.98 -6.48 10.64
N THR A 78 -16.24 -7.67 10.09
CA THR A 78 -15.18 -8.51 9.50
C THR A 78 -14.49 -7.82 8.33
N VAL A 79 -15.23 -7.14 7.44
CA VAL A 79 -14.60 -6.43 6.31
C VAL A 79 -13.74 -5.27 6.79
N GLU A 80 -14.20 -4.50 7.78
CA GLU A 80 -13.42 -3.42 8.39
C GLU A 80 -12.18 -3.96 9.10
N GLU A 81 -12.27 -5.10 9.80
CA GLU A 81 -11.14 -5.80 10.38
C GLU A 81 -10.11 -6.22 9.32
N LEU A 82 -10.56 -6.74 8.17
CA LEU A 82 -9.65 -7.08 7.07
C LEU A 82 -8.87 -5.86 6.56
N MET A 83 -9.42 -4.65 6.65
CA MET A 83 -8.72 -3.41 6.24
C MET A 83 -7.57 -3.04 7.17
N SER A 84 -7.46 -3.66 8.36
CA SER A 84 -6.26 -3.56 9.21
C SER A 84 -5.04 -4.29 8.62
N LEU A 85 -5.26 -5.19 7.66
CA LEU A 85 -4.26 -6.02 7.00
C LEU A 85 -3.53 -7.00 7.95
N GLU A 86 -4.07 -7.29 9.14
CA GLU A 86 -3.44 -8.25 10.07
C GLU A 86 -3.24 -9.63 9.45
N PHE A 87 -4.15 -10.07 8.57
CA PHE A 87 -4.01 -11.33 7.83
C PHE A 87 -2.71 -11.43 7.00
N VAL A 88 -2.16 -10.30 6.54
CA VAL A 88 -0.89 -10.26 5.80
C VAL A 88 0.27 -10.60 6.74
N ARG A 89 0.25 -10.07 7.96
CA ARG A 89 1.26 -10.37 9.00
C ARG A 89 1.16 -11.82 9.46
N ASP A 90 -0.06 -12.33 9.59
CA ASP A 90 -0.34 -13.69 10.05
C ASP A 90 -0.19 -14.74 8.94
N THR A 91 0.19 -14.33 7.73
CA THR A 91 0.31 -15.22 6.55
C THR A 91 -0.97 -16.01 6.26
N ALA A 92 -2.12 -15.40 6.55
CA ALA A 92 -3.43 -16.00 6.39
C ALA A 92 -4.06 -15.70 5.02
N ASN A 93 -4.95 -16.58 4.56
CA ASN A 93 -5.68 -16.40 3.32
C ASN A 93 -7.09 -15.87 3.57
N VAL A 94 -7.48 -14.86 2.80
CA VAL A 94 -8.83 -14.28 2.84
C VAL A 94 -9.61 -14.77 1.63
N VAL A 95 -10.79 -15.37 1.86
CA VAL A 95 -11.67 -15.86 0.80
C VAL A 95 -13.04 -15.21 0.93
N LEU A 96 -13.44 -14.44 -0.08
CA LEU A 96 -14.76 -13.82 -0.15
C LEU A 96 -15.73 -14.77 -0.89
N ILE A 97 -16.74 -15.27 -0.18
CA ILE A 97 -17.72 -16.23 -0.71
C ILE A 97 -19.09 -15.57 -0.80
N GLY A 98 -19.77 -15.72 -1.94
CA GLY A 98 -21.13 -15.23 -2.11
C GLY A 98 -21.61 -15.22 -3.57
N PRO A 99 -22.89 -14.91 -3.82
CA PRO A 99 -23.48 -14.87 -5.16
C PRO A 99 -22.77 -13.88 -6.09
N ASN A 100 -22.96 -14.05 -7.40
CA ASN A 100 -22.44 -13.08 -8.37
C ASN A 100 -23.08 -11.71 -8.19
N GLY A 101 -22.30 -10.64 -8.41
CA GLY A 101 -22.77 -9.26 -8.34
C GLY A 101 -22.71 -8.61 -6.96
N VAL A 102 -22.57 -9.34 -5.84
CA VAL A 102 -22.69 -8.80 -4.47
C VAL A 102 -21.51 -7.94 -3.96
N GLY A 103 -20.66 -7.43 -4.84
CA GLY A 103 -19.56 -6.53 -4.47
C GLY A 103 -18.25 -7.20 -4.01
N LYS A 104 -18.11 -8.53 -4.14
CA LYS A 104 -16.86 -9.26 -3.74
C LYS A 104 -15.60 -8.68 -4.40
N SER A 105 -15.63 -8.44 -5.71
CA SER A 105 -14.51 -7.84 -6.43
C SER A 105 -14.24 -6.42 -5.95
N THR A 106 -15.28 -5.64 -5.64
CA THR A 106 -15.13 -4.29 -5.06
C THR A 106 -14.43 -4.34 -3.71
N LEU A 107 -14.81 -5.26 -2.82
CA LEU A 107 -14.15 -5.44 -1.52
C LEU A 107 -12.69 -5.88 -1.70
N ALA A 108 -12.41 -6.84 -2.59
CA ALA A 108 -11.06 -7.29 -2.89
C ALA A 108 -10.17 -6.16 -3.44
N LEU A 109 -10.71 -5.31 -4.33
CA LEU A 109 -10.00 -4.15 -4.88
C LEU A 109 -9.69 -3.10 -3.81
N ASN A 110 -10.63 -2.83 -2.90
CA ASN A 110 -10.38 -1.93 -1.77
C ASN A 110 -9.35 -2.50 -0.81
N LEU A 111 -9.41 -3.81 -0.53
CA LEU A 111 -8.41 -4.49 0.32
C LEU A 111 -7.01 -4.42 -0.31
N ALA A 112 -6.90 -4.69 -1.61
CA ALA A 112 -5.65 -4.57 -2.34
C ALA A 112 -5.13 -3.12 -2.30
N TYR A 113 -5.98 -2.13 -2.55
CA TYR A 113 -5.62 -0.71 -2.45
C TYR A 113 -5.11 -0.33 -1.06
N GLN A 114 -5.79 -0.77 0.02
CA GLN A 114 -5.33 -0.56 1.39
C GLN A 114 -3.94 -1.17 1.63
N ALA A 115 -3.68 -2.36 1.10
CA ALA A 115 -2.35 -2.97 1.15
C ALA A 115 -1.28 -2.09 0.48
N LEU A 116 -1.59 -1.50 -0.70
CA LEU A 116 -0.66 -0.62 -1.42
C LEU A 116 -0.31 0.65 -0.63
N VAL A 117 -1.33 1.27 -0.02
CA VAL A 117 -1.18 2.48 0.81
C VAL A 117 -0.32 2.18 2.04
N ASN A 118 -0.46 1.00 2.64
CA ASN A 118 0.37 0.54 3.77
C ASN A 118 1.74 -0.03 3.35
N GLY A 119 2.16 0.16 2.09
CA GLY A 119 3.50 -0.19 1.64
C GLY A 119 3.66 -1.61 1.10
N HIS A 120 2.62 -2.44 1.11
CA HIS A 120 2.65 -3.79 0.55
C HIS A 120 2.45 -3.77 -0.97
N THR A 121 3.03 -4.74 -1.68
CA THR A 121 2.70 -4.98 -3.08
C THR A 121 1.49 -5.89 -3.19
N ALA A 122 0.59 -5.60 -4.13
CA ALA A 122 -0.55 -6.45 -4.46
C ALA A 122 -0.69 -6.56 -5.98
N LEU A 123 -1.34 -7.62 -6.45
CA LEU A 123 -1.73 -7.82 -7.85
C LEU A 123 -3.19 -8.25 -7.88
N PHE A 124 -4.01 -7.54 -8.64
CA PHE A 124 -5.37 -7.94 -8.94
C PHE A 124 -5.42 -8.58 -10.33
N THR A 125 -5.85 -9.85 -10.39
CA THR A 125 -5.94 -10.60 -11.65
C THR A 125 -7.10 -11.58 -11.60
N THR A 126 -7.56 -12.00 -12.79
CA THR A 126 -8.54 -13.08 -12.89
C THR A 126 -7.84 -14.43 -12.84
N ALA A 127 -8.53 -15.48 -12.38
CA ALA A 127 -7.97 -16.83 -12.39
C ALA A 127 -7.53 -17.27 -13.80
N GLY A 128 -8.32 -16.93 -14.83
CA GLY A 128 -7.97 -17.25 -16.22
C GLY A 128 -6.69 -16.56 -16.70
N GLN A 129 -6.53 -15.28 -16.39
CA GLN A 129 -5.31 -14.54 -16.71
C GLN A 129 -4.10 -15.09 -15.96
N MET A 130 -4.23 -15.32 -14.65
CA MET A 130 -3.17 -15.90 -13.82
C MET A 130 -2.68 -17.24 -14.37
N LEU A 131 -3.61 -18.16 -14.68
CA LEU A 131 -3.27 -19.47 -15.22
C LEU A 131 -2.62 -19.37 -16.62
N GLY A 132 -3.07 -18.43 -17.46
CA GLY A 132 -2.47 -18.17 -18.76
C GLY A 132 -1.04 -17.65 -18.67
N GLU A 133 -0.78 -16.70 -17.78
CA GLU A 133 0.57 -16.16 -17.52
C GLU A 133 1.52 -17.25 -17.00
N LEU A 134 1.05 -18.08 -16.06
CA LEU A 134 1.84 -19.19 -15.53
C LEU A 134 2.17 -20.23 -16.61
N ALA A 135 1.19 -20.64 -17.42
CA ALA A 135 1.42 -21.61 -18.49
C ALA A 135 2.42 -21.11 -19.55
N ALA A 136 2.42 -19.80 -19.83
CA ALA A 136 3.34 -19.19 -20.78
C ALA A 136 4.80 -19.15 -20.28
N LEU A 137 5.04 -19.20 -18.96
CA LEU A 137 6.38 -19.25 -18.38
C LEU A 137 7.02 -20.66 -18.44
N ASP A 138 6.18 -21.70 -18.51
CA ASP A 138 6.60 -23.10 -18.61
C ASP A 138 6.84 -23.55 -20.07
N SER A 139 6.66 -22.65 -21.05
CA SER A 139 6.77 -22.90 -22.51
C SER A 139 8.12 -22.43 -23.06
#